data_AF-A0A7S0ZU78-F1
#
_entry.id   AF-A0A7S0ZU78-F1
#
_cell.length_a   1.000
_cell.length_b   1.000
_cell.length_c   1.000
_cell.angle_alpha   90.00
_cell.angle_beta   90.00
_cell.angle_gamma   90.00
#
_symmetry.space_group_name_H-M   'P 1'
#
loop_
_entity.id
_entity.type
_entity.pdbx_description
1 polymer ?
#
loop_
_entity_poly.entity_id
_entity_poly.type
_entity_poly.pdbx_seq_one_letter_code
_entity_poly.pdbx_strand_id
1 'polypeptide(L)'
;DEMEEEHVRIGGSLRLRLTEVSLRHGGQVRLHSRLFAQWLHYVFPHECPFPHTAGTVSQASAMEYMGVVEVANHVREEMAAKSGLQASEHEDSIDWMSLWNEDEELLAGYSSETRSMSECRNFVIVLGGALLLCAGRVIRKKPATSFVSSAPKSHWV
;
A
#
# COMPACT_ATOMS: atom_id res chain seq x y z
N ASP A 1 7.13 40.25 10.10
CA ASP A 1 6.10 39.29 9.69
C ASP A 1 6.53 37.90 10.11
N GLU A 2 6.30 37.61 11.39
CA GLU A 2 6.44 36.28 11.97
C GLU A 2 5.20 35.50 11.53
N MET A 3 5.38 34.58 10.59
CA MET A 3 4.34 33.61 10.22
C MET A 3 4.21 32.66 11.41
N GLU A 4 3.19 32.85 12.24
CA GLU A 4 2.87 31.92 13.32
C GLU A 4 2.57 30.54 12.68
N GLU A 5 3.50 29.59 12.83
CA GLU A 5 3.29 28.20 12.45
C GLU A 5 2.20 27.59 13.35
N GLU A 6 0.95 27.67 12.90
CA GLU A 6 -0.16 27.01 13.56
C GLU A 6 -0.05 25.49 13.34
N HIS A 7 0.36 24.77 14.38
CA HIS A 7 0.52 23.31 14.32
C HIS A 7 -0.81 22.58 14.54
N VAL A 8 -1.23 21.76 13.57
CA VAL A 8 -2.42 20.91 13.68
C VAL A 8 -2.24 19.82 14.73
N ARG A 9 -3.17 19.74 15.71
CA ARG A 9 -3.19 18.67 16.72
C ARG A 9 -4.00 17.47 16.22
N ILE A 10 -3.31 16.35 15.99
CA ILE A 10 -3.92 15.10 15.52
C ILE A 10 -4.38 14.24 16.71
N GLY A 11 -5.68 13.94 16.77
CA GLY A 11 -6.30 13.10 17.81
C GLY A 11 -5.84 11.64 17.80
N GLY A 12 -6.04 10.93 18.91
CA GLY A 12 -5.60 9.54 19.08
C GLY A 12 -6.19 8.57 18.05
N SER A 13 -7.47 8.70 17.73
CA SER A 13 -8.16 7.93 16.70
C SER A 13 -7.52 8.07 15.32
N LEU A 14 -7.19 9.29 14.89
CA LEU A 14 -6.50 9.54 13.62
C LEU A 14 -5.10 8.95 13.59
N ARG A 15 -4.37 8.96 14.71
CA ARG A 15 -3.06 8.33 14.81
C ARG A 15 -3.15 6.81 14.69
N LEU A 16 -4.18 6.21 15.30
CA LEU A 16 -4.46 4.78 15.16
C LEU A 16 -4.79 4.42 13.72
N ARG A 17 -5.63 5.21 13.06
CA ARG A 17 -5.96 5.02 11.63
C ARG A 17 -4.73 5.14 10.73
N LEU A 18 -3.88 6.14 10.94
CA LEU A 18 -2.64 6.26 10.15
C LEU A 18 -1.72 5.05 10.36
N THR A 19 -1.67 4.52 11.59
CA THR A 19 -0.89 3.32 11.92
C THR A 19 -1.46 2.09 11.21
N GLU A 20 -2.77 1.92 11.20
CA GLU A 20 -3.44 0.84 10.47
C GLU A 20 -3.15 0.90 8.97
N VAL A 21 -3.22 2.11 8.38
CA VAL A 21 -2.85 2.34 6.97
C VAL A 21 -1.39 1.97 6.71
N SER A 22 -0.46 2.30 7.61
CA SER A 22 0.96 1.99 7.41
C SER A 22 1.28 0.50 7.52
N LEU A 23 0.60 -0.21 8.42
CA LEU A 23 0.79 -1.65 8.62
C LEU A 23 0.46 -2.45 7.36
N ARG A 24 -0.49 -1.98 6.54
CA ARG A 24 -0.83 -2.60 5.24
C ARG A 24 0.35 -2.63 4.27
N HIS A 25 1.30 -1.68 4.38
CA HIS A 25 2.49 -1.60 3.53
C HIS A 25 3.80 -1.76 4.32
N GLY A 26 3.82 -2.65 5.31
CA GLY A 26 5.05 -2.97 6.05
C GLY A 26 5.58 -1.81 6.90
N GLY A 27 4.70 -0.95 7.39
CA GLY A 27 5.02 0.22 8.21
C GLY A 27 5.25 1.50 7.41
N GLN A 28 5.06 1.48 6.08
CA GLN A 28 5.14 2.65 5.22
C GLN A 28 3.75 3.16 4.85
N VAL A 29 3.59 4.47 4.66
CA VAL A 29 2.36 5.04 4.13
C VAL A 29 2.57 5.37 2.67
N ARG A 30 1.74 4.79 1.79
CA ARG A 30 1.78 5.10 0.35
C ARG A 30 1.11 6.45 0.13
N LEU A 31 1.88 7.45 -0.30
CA LEU A 31 1.40 8.82 -0.48
C LEU A 31 0.27 8.97 -1.51
N HIS A 32 0.13 8.01 -2.42
CA HIS A 32 -0.94 8.00 -3.43
C HIS A 32 -1.97 6.89 -3.18
N SER A 33 -2.09 6.39 -1.94
CA SER A 33 -3.18 5.49 -1.61
C SER A 33 -4.47 6.24 -1.29
N ARG A 34 -5.59 5.62 -1.64
CA ARG A 34 -6.92 6.12 -1.27
C ARG A 34 -7.07 6.30 0.24
N LEU A 35 -6.57 5.35 1.03
CA LEU A 35 -6.66 5.39 2.49
C LEU A 35 -5.87 6.54 3.11
N PHE A 36 -4.68 6.85 2.57
CA PHE A 36 -3.93 8.01 3.04
C PHE A 36 -4.62 9.33 2.67
N ALA A 37 -5.17 9.43 1.45
CA ALA A 37 -5.99 10.58 1.08
C ALA A 37 -7.22 10.73 1.99
N GLN A 38 -7.82 9.61 2.43
CA GLN A 38 -8.99 9.62 3.31
C GLN A 38 -8.60 10.13 4.69
N TRP A 39 -7.45 9.68 5.21
CA TRP A 39 -6.87 10.22 6.43
C TRP A 39 -6.59 11.73 6.32
N LEU A 40 -6.00 12.20 5.22
CA LEU A 40 -5.75 13.61 4.99
C LEU A 40 -7.03 14.44 4.99
N HIS A 41 -8.11 13.95 4.37
CA HIS A 41 -9.39 14.63 4.41
C HIS A 41 -9.93 14.81 5.84
N TYR A 42 -9.79 13.79 6.70
CA TYR A 42 -10.20 13.91 8.10
C TYR A 42 -9.32 14.85 8.94
N VAL A 43 -8.05 15.06 8.55
CA VAL A 43 -7.15 16.02 9.22
C VAL A 43 -7.35 17.44 8.68
N PHE A 44 -7.54 17.58 7.36
CA PHE A 44 -7.61 18.84 6.62
C PHE A 44 -8.84 18.89 5.70
N PRO A 45 -10.07 18.95 6.26
CA PRO A 45 -11.30 18.80 5.47
C PRO A 45 -11.52 19.92 4.44
N HIS A 46 -10.92 21.10 4.65
CA HIS A 46 -11.04 22.25 3.75
C HIS A 46 -9.98 22.28 2.64
N GLU A 47 -8.87 21.57 2.83
CA GLU A 47 -7.74 21.58 1.89
C GLU A 47 -7.71 20.31 1.03
N CYS A 48 -8.22 19.21 1.58
CA CYS A 48 -8.19 17.90 0.94
C CYS A 48 -9.61 17.47 0.54
N PRO A 49 -9.87 17.17 -0.75
CA PRO A 49 -11.16 16.60 -1.17
C PRO A 49 -11.33 15.17 -0.66
N PHE A 50 -12.57 14.75 -0.40
CA PHE A 50 -12.86 13.38 0.03
C PHE A 50 -12.54 12.37 -1.10
N PRO A 51 -11.79 11.29 -0.84
CA PRO A 51 -11.47 10.30 -1.86
C PRO A 51 -12.60 9.28 -2.02
N HIS A 52 -13.23 9.29 -3.18
CA HIS A 52 -14.22 8.28 -3.55
C HIS A 52 -13.56 7.04 -4.16
N THR A 53 -14.16 5.87 -3.96
CA THR A 53 -13.75 4.62 -4.59
C THR A 53 -13.93 4.70 -6.12
N ALA A 54 -13.00 4.17 -6.89
CA ALA A 54 -13.09 4.21 -8.34
C ALA A 54 -14.41 3.58 -8.85
N GLY A 55 -15.07 4.24 -9.78
CA GLY A 55 -16.34 3.77 -10.35
C GLY A 55 -17.59 3.98 -9.47
N THR A 56 -17.45 4.53 -8.25
CA THR A 56 -18.62 4.84 -7.40
C THR A 56 -19.22 6.22 -7.65
N VAL A 57 -18.48 7.11 -8.31
CA VAL A 57 -18.92 8.48 -8.61
C VAL A 57 -18.85 8.72 -10.11
N SER A 58 -20.00 8.96 -10.73
CA SER A 58 -20.05 9.60 -12.06
C SER A 58 -19.78 11.09 -11.87
N GLN A 59 -18.71 11.60 -12.48
CA GLN A 59 -18.52 13.05 -12.58
C GLN A 59 -19.55 13.61 -13.56
N ALA A 60 -20.76 13.88 -13.06
CA ALA A 60 -21.74 14.64 -13.82
C ALA A 60 -21.29 16.10 -13.86
N SER A 61 -21.14 16.65 -15.05
CA SER A 61 -20.86 18.08 -15.19
C SER A 61 -22.09 18.87 -14.75
N ALA A 62 -21.91 20.04 -14.13
CA ALA A 62 -23.04 20.93 -13.82
C ALA A 62 -23.90 21.25 -15.07
N MET A 63 -23.29 21.23 -16.25
CA MET A 63 -23.96 21.40 -17.54
C MET A 63 -24.87 20.22 -17.91
N GLU A 64 -24.57 19.01 -17.44
CA GLU A 64 -25.38 17.80 -17.66
C GLU A 64 -26.74 17.87 -16.96
N TYR A 65 -26.83 18.63 -15.86
CA TYR A 65 -28.08 18.82 -15.11
C TYR A 65 -28.78 20.15 -15.44
N MET A 66 -28.34 20.87 -16.48
CA MET A 66 -28.93 22.16 -16.85
C MET A 66 -30.22 21.97 -17.65
N GLY A 67 -31.22 21.34 -17.04
CA GLY A 67 -32.56 21.13 -17.59
C GLY A 67 -33.63 21.69 -16.65
N VAL A 68 -34.63 22.36 -17.21
CA VAL A 68 -35.84 22.72 -16.45
C VAL A 68 -36.67 21.46 -16.28
N VAL A 69 -36.70 20.89 -15.07
CA VAL A 69 -37.61 19.79 -14.73
C VAL A 69 -38.93 20.40 -14.28
N GLU A 70 -39.97 20.24 -15.07
CA GLU A 70 -41.33 20.62 -14.67
C GLU A 70 -41.84 19.60 -13.64
N VAL A 71 -41.88 19.99 -12.37
CA VAL A 71 -42.38 19.14 -11.28
C VAL A 71 -43.87 19.40 -11.11
N ALA A 72 -44.70 18.38 -11.31
CA ALA A 72 -46.14 18.48 -11.13
C ALA A 72 -46.50 18.91 -9.69
N ASN A 73 -47.50 19.77 -9.54
CA ASN A 73 -47.86 20.38 -8.25
C ASN A 73 -48.11 19.37 -7.11
N HIS A 74 -48.68 18.21 -7.42
CA HIS A 74 -48.92 17.14 -6.42
C HIS A 74 -47.62 16.58 -5.84
N VAL A 75 -46.56 16.50 -6.65
CA VAL A 75 -45.24 16.06 -6.20
C VAL A 75 -44.61 17.10 -5.29
N ARG A 76 -44.81 18.39 -5.58
CA ARG A 76 -44.32 19.51 -4.76
C ARG A 76 -44.96 19.54 -3.37
N GLU A 77 -46.27 19.31 -3.30
CA GLU A 77 -47.02 19.23 -2.04
C GLU A 77 -46.59 18.02 -1.19
N GLU A 78 -46.36 16.86 -1.83
CA GLU A 78 -45.84 15.68 -1.12
C GLU A 78 -44.42 15.88 -0.59
N MET A 79 -43.52 16.51 -1.35
CA MET A 79 -42.15 16.80 -0.89
C MET A 79 -42.15 17.80 0.27
N ALA A 80 -43.03 18.81 0.23
CA ALA A 80 -43.20 19.77 1.32
C ALA A 80 -43.73 19.09 2.60
N ALA A 81 -44.71 18.19 2.47
CA ALA A 81 -45.26 17.43 3.59
C ALA A 81 -44.24 16.46 4.22
N LYS A 82 -43.37 15.85 3.40
CA LYS A 82 -42.32 14.91 3.86
C LYS A 82 -41.10 15.64 4.46
N SER A 83 -40.85 16.90 4.10
CA SER A 83 -39.77 17.71 4.70
C SER A 83 -40.00 18.10 6.16
N GLY A 84 -41.26 18.04 6.63
CA GLY A 84 -41.64 18.35 8.00
C GLY A 84 -41.58 17.17 8.98
N LEU A 85 -41.24 15.96 8.51
CA LEU A 85 -40.95 14.84 9.39
C LEU A 85 -39.56 15.05 9.99
N GLN A 86 -39.58 15.58 11.22
CA GLN A 86 -38.49 15.58 12.18
C GLN A 86 -37.54 14.41 11.91
N ALA A 87 -36.30 14.73 11.54
CA ALA A 87 -35.20 13.81 11.73
C ALA A 87 -35.29 13.36 13.18
N SER A 88 -35.68 12.10 13.41
CA SER A 88 -35.68 11.54 14.74
C SER A 88 -34.27 11.72 15.27
N GLU A 89 -34.13 12.53 16.32
CA GLU A 89 -32.90 12.66 17.11
C GLU A 89 -32.65 11.30 17.77
N HIS A 90 -32.18 10.34 16.97
CA HIS A 90 -31.49 9.21 17.53
C HIS A 90 -30.13 9.75 17.92
N GLU A 91 -29.97 9.98 19.21
CA GLU A 91 -28.71 10.25 19.92
C GLU A 91 -27.80 9.01 19.86
N ASP A 92 -27.67 8.40 18.68
CA ASP A 92 -26.55 7.57 18.33
C ASP A 92 -25.41 8.54 18.12
N SER A 93 -24.39 8.43 18.96
CA SER A 93 -23.11 9.13 18.81
C SER A 93 -22.76 9.18 17.32
N ILE A 94 -22.82 10.37 16.71
CA ILE A 94 -22.45 10.55 15.31
C ILE A 94 -21.01 10.08 15.20
N ASP A 95 -20.81 8.88 14.65
CA ASP A 95 -19.48 8.40 14.32
C ASP A 95 -18.96 9.34 13.24
N TRP A 96 -18.16 10.31 13.65
CA TRP A 96 -17.61 11.35 12.80
C TRP A 96 -16.71 10.75 11.70
N MET A 97 -16.32 9.47 11.84
CA MET A 97 -15.62 8.68 10.82
C MET A 97 -16.52 7.67 10.09
N SER A 98 -17.84 7.82 10.12
CA SER A 98 -18.78 6.87 9.48
C SER A 98 -18.57 6.65 7.98
N LEU A 99 -17.96 7.62 7.29
CA LEU A 99 -17.62 7.52 5.86
C LEU A 99 -16.28 6.81 5.60
N TRP A 100 -15.55 6.41 6.65
CA TRP A 100 -14.31 5.66 6.54
C TRP A 100 -14.56 4.29 5.93
N ASN A 101 -13.85 3.97 4.85
CA ASN A 101 -13.91 2.66 4.20
C ASN A 101 -12.48 2.09 4.15
N GLU A 102 -12.32 0.79 4.44
CA GLU A 102 -11.05 0.07 4.50
C GLU A 102 -10.47 -0.37 3.14
N ASP A 103 -11.22 -0.21 2.05
CA ASP A 103 -10.89 -0.73 0.71
C ASP A 103 -9.74 0.06 0.07
N GLU A 104 -8.55 -0.50 -0.01
CA GLU A 104 -7.41 0.25 -0.53
C GLU A 104 -7.32 0.24 -2.07
N GLU A 105 -7.19 1.43 -2.66
CA GLU A 105 -6.83 1.61 -4.07
C GLU A 105 -5.46 2.29 -4.17
N LEU A 106 -4.61 1.72 -5.02
CA LEU A 106 -3.28 2.23 -5.34
C LEU A 106 -3.19 2.54 -6.83
N LEU A 107 -2.51 3.63 -7.19
CA LEU A 107 -2.10 3.83 -8.57
C LEU A 107 -1.15 2.71 -9.01
N ALA A 108 -1.27 2.28 -10.27
CA ALA A 108 -0.62 1.09 -10.82
C ALA A 108 0.91 0.99 -10.56
N GLY A 109 1.59 2.10 -10.27
CA GLY A 109 3.02 2.15 -9.94
C GLY A 109 3.44 1.61 -8.57
N TYR A 110 2.52 1.45 -7.61
CA TYR A 110 2.85 0.93 -6.26
C TYR A 110 2.64 -0.59 -6.11
N SER A 111 2.18 -1.26 -7.17
CA SER A 111 1.68 -2.63 -7.14
C SER A 111 2.75 -3.74 -6.93
N SER A 112 4.03 -3.42 -6.73
CA SER A 112 5.10 -4.43 -6.79
C SER A 112 6.27 -4.28 -5.80
N GLU A 113 6.09 -3.57 -4.69
CA GLU A 113 7.05 -3.60 -3.58
C GLU A 113 6.47 -4.33 -2.37
N THR A 114 5.96 -5.54 -2.61
CA THR A 114 6.05 -6.55 -1.56
C THR A 114 7.52 -6.72 -1.24
N ARG A 115 7.85 -6.55 0.04
CA ARG A 115 9.18 -6.74 0.63
C ARG A 115 10.06 -7.65 -0.23
N SER A 116 11.03 -7.04 -0.89
CA SER A 116 12.10 -7.75 -1.58
C SER A 116 12.55 -8.90 -0.69
N MET A 117 12.52 -10.13 -1.21
CA MET A 117 13.14 -11.31 -0.60
C MET A 117 14.67 -11.15 -0.44
N SER A 118 15.19 -9.94 -0.33
CA SER A 118 16.61 -9.59 -0.24
C SER A 118 17.23 -10.07 1.08
N GLU A 119 16.52 -9.96 2.20
CA GLU A 119 16.98 -10.46 3.51
C GLU A 119 17.15 -11.99 3.48
N CYS A 120 16.17 -12.73 2.95
CA CYS A 120 16.26 -14.19 2.82
C CYS A 120 17.29 -14.63 1.75
N ARG A 121 17.39 -13.92 0.62
CA ARG A 121 18.34 -14.22 -0.46
C ARG A 121 19.79 -14.09 0.01
N ASN A 122 20.09 -13.05 0.79
CA ASN A 122 21.43 -12.85 1.34
C ASN A 122 21.81 -13.96 2.32
N PHE A 123 20.87 -14.40 3.17
CA PHE A 123 21.12 -15.50 4.10
C PHE A 123 21.38 -16.83 3.38
N VAL A 124 20.61 -17.14 2.33
CA VAL A 124 20.79 -18.35 1.52
C VAL A 124 22.13 -18.34 0.77
N ILE A 125 22.55 -17.19 0.22
CA ILE A 125 23.84 -17.07 -0.48
C ILE A 125 25.01 -17.20 0.51
N VAL A 126 24.93 -16.60 1.69
CA VAL A 126 26.00 -16.67 2.70
C VAL A 126 26.13 -18.08 3.26
N LEU A 127 25.02 -18.75 3.62
CA LEU A 127 25.06 -20.11 4.14
C LEU A 127 25.51 -21.12 3.07
N GLY A 128 25.02 -20.99 1.82
CA GLY A 128 25.44 -21.83 0.71
C GLY A 128 26.92 -21.65 0.34
N GLY A 129 27.40 -20.41 0.33
CA GLY A 129 28.81 -20.08 0.11
C GLY A 129 29.73 -20.61 1.21
N ALA A 130 29.31 -20.51 2.47
CA ALA A 130 30.05 -21.08 3.61
C ALA A 130 30.14 -22.62 3.53
N LEU A 131 29.04 -23.31 3.17
CA LEU A 131 29.03 -24.75 2.95
C LEU A 131 29.98 -25.19 1.82
N LEU A 132 29.98 -24.47 0.69
CA LEU A 132 30.88 -24.74 -0.43
C LEU A 132 32.36 -24.50 -0.07
N LEU A 133 32.67 -23.46 0.71
CA LEU A 133 34.02 -23.19 1.21
C LEU A 133 34.50 -24.24 2.22
N CYS A 134 33.61 -24.75 3.06
CA CYS A 134 33.91 -25.83 4.01
C CYS A 134 34.13 -27.17 3.29
N ALA A 135 33.35 -27.48 2.25
CA ALA A 135 33.51 -28.70 1.46
C ALA A 135 34.73 -28.65 0.50
N GLY A 136 35.04 -27.47 -0.06
CA GLY A 136 36.10 -27.29 -1.07
C GLY A 136 37.54 -27.36 -0.56
N ARG A 137 37.78 -27.32 0.76
CA ARG A 137 39.13 -27.40 1.35
C ARG A 137 39.67 -28.82 1.53
N VAL A 138 38.88 -29.87 1.27
CA VAL A 138 39.26 -31.27 1.57
C VAL A 138 40.06 -31.93 0.43
N ILE A 139 40.14 -31.36 -0.77
CA ILE A 139 40.80 -32.02 -1.91
C ILE A 139 41.96 -31.17 -2.47
N ARG A 140 43.08 -31.15 -1.75
CA ARG A 140 44.41 -30.87 -2.34
C ARG A 140 45.46 -31.80 -1.73
N LYS A 141 45.47 -33.06 -2.14
CA LYS A 141 46.72 -33.86 -2.09
C LYS A 141 47.56 -33.48 -3.32
N LYS A 142 48.76 -32.96 -3.09
CA LYS A 142 49.73 -32.61 -4.14
C LYS A 142 50.22 -33.86 -4.88
N PRO A 143 50.58 -33.77 -6.18
CA PRO A 143 51.04 -34.90 -6.97
C PRO A 143 52.48 -35.27 -6.59
N ALA A 144 52.73 -36.54 -6.30
CA ALA A 144 54.08 -37.08 -6.24
C ALA A 144 54.42 -37.66 -7.61
N THR A 145 55.20 -36.90 -8.38
CA THR A 145 55.91 -37.37 -9.56
C THR A 145 57.07 -38.25 -9.10
N SER A 146 57.08 -39.53 -9.48
CA SER A 146 58.32 -40.31 -9.55
C SER A 146 58.38 -41.01 -10.90
N PHE A 147 59.14 -40.38 -11.78
CA PHE A 147 59.71 -40.91 -13.00
C PHE A 147 60.53 -42.17 -12.69
N VAL A 148 60.17 -43.31 -13.29
CA VAL A 148 61.07 -44.47 -13.43
C VAL A 148 61.02 -44.94 -14.87
N SER A 149 62.17 -44.79 -15.52
CA SER A 149 62.53 -45.27 -16.84
C SER A 149 62.74 -46.79 -16.83
N SER A 150 62.18 -47.51 -17.81
CA SER A 150 62.74 -48.79 -18.27
C SER A 150 62.38 -49.06 -19.73
N ALA A 151 63.41 -49.44 -20.49
CA ALA A 151 63.51 -49.48 -21.95
C ALA A 151 62.82 -50.69 -22.63
N PRO A 152 62.57 -50.64 -23.95
CA PRO A 152 61.98 -51.75 -24.70
C PRO A 152 63.03 -52.82 -25.05
N LYS A 153 62.68 -54.11 -24.88
CA LYS A 153 63.45 -55.22 -25.44
C LYS A 153 62.74 -55.75 -26.69
N SER A 154 63.30 -55.39 -27.84
CA SER A 154 63.05 -56.02 -29.14
C SER A 154 63.54 -57.47 -29.12
N HIS A 155 62.68 -58.40 -29.51
CA HIS A 155 62.99 -59.80 -29.75
C HIS A 155 63.39 -59.99 -31.22
N TRP A 156 64.62 -60.45 -31.44
CA TRP A 156 65.08 -61.08 -32.68
C TRP A 156 65.51 -62.51 -32.32
N VAL A 157 64.79 -63.51 -32.83
CA VAL A 157 65.24 -64.77 -33.46
C VAL A 157 63.99 -65.45 -34.02
#